data_AF-A0A4V2AH30-F1
#
_entry.id   AF-A0A4V2AH30-F1
#
_cell.length_a   1.000
_cell.length_b   1.000
_cell.length_c   1.000
_cell.angle_alpha   90.00
_cell.angle_beta   90.00
_cell.angle_gamma   90.00
#
_symmetry.space_group_name_H-M   'P 1'
#
loop_
_entity.id
_entity.type
_entity.pdbx_description
1 polymer ?
#
loop_
_entity_poly.entity_id
_entity_poly.type
_entity_poly.pdbx_seq_one_letter_code
_entity_poly.pdbx_strand_id
1 'polypeptide(L)'
;MGTEARAFTRALRALLLVLAALLSFNCQSARDEPTGGETHFLQRCRDSATCGGSLVCACGVCTTPCDSAATCGSFPAATCAAPEASTCDERDRSYCEVSCALDAECAELSAEHRCADGRCRKGGASASTCAGEHAISANELVVLGDSFFAADHGTTAYLEELARSHGAISLGERYRDYSRLVGNTLAFLGAGIREQYAAAVAESAVRVVLMTGGGADVLLGSCEELSEDCPLLAAAAAEASALLQRMASDGVEQVVYVFYPDPFDAELRAEVGALRPLLERACKDSAAPCTWVDLRGVFTDHEASYLDAEGTIPTAEGARATAAELWSVISAGCIGQ
;
A
#
# COMPACT_ATOMS: atom_id res chain seq x y z
N MET A 1 17.11 -3.80 -76.10
CA MET A 1 17.16 -4.75 -74.95
C MET A 1 18.47 -4.59 -74.18
N GLY A 2 18.71 -3.47 -73.48
CA GLY A 2 20.02 -3.26 -72.82
C GLY A 2 20.08 -2.25 -71.68
N THR A 3 18.96 -1.66 -71.27
CA THR A 3 18.91 -0.58 -70.27
C THR A 3 18.35 -1.02 -68.91
N GLU A 4 17.58 -2.12 -68.83
CA GLU A 4 16.98 -2.56 -67.55
C GLU A 4 17.92 -3.39 -66.66
N ALA A 5 18.89 -4.11 -67.26
CA ALA A 5 19.79 -4.99 -66.48
C ALA A 5 20.80 -4.22 -65.59
N ARG A 6 21.05 -2.93 -65.87
CA ARG A 6 22.04 -2.11 -65.14
C ARG A 6 21.47 -1.41 -63.91
N ALA A 7 20.15 -1.24 -63.82
CA ALA A 7 19.51 -0.61 -62.66
C ALA A 7 19.48 -1.57 -61.46
N PHE A 8 19.22 -2.86 -61.72
CA PHE A 8 19.08 -3.87 -60.66
C PHE A 8 20.40 -4.15 -59.93
N THR A 9 21.54 -4.13 -60.63
CA THR A 9 22.85 -4.39 -60.02
C THR A 9 23.35 -3.26 -59.12
N ARG A 10 22.88 -2.01 -59.35
CA ARG A 10 23.24 -0.85 -58.52
C ARG A 10 22.44 -0.82 -57.22
N ALA A 11 21.16 -1.20 -57.27
CA ALA A 11 20.32 -1.31 -56.07
C ALA A 11 20.80 -2.40 -55.10
N LEU A 12 21.22 -3.56 -55.63
CA LEU A 12 21.72 -4.67 -54.81
C LEU A 12 23.06 -4.34 -54.11
N ARG A 13 23.95 -3.60 -54.77
CA ARG A 13 25.22 -3.15 -54.17
C ARG A 13 25.02 -2.08 -53.09
N ALA A 14 24.05 -1.19 -53.27
CA ALA A 14 23.71 -0.19 -52.24
C ALA A 14 23.11 -0.87 -50.99
N LEU A 15 22.25 -1.88 -51.16
CA LEU A 15 21.65 -2.62 -50.04
C LEU A 15 22.69 -3.42 -49.25
N LEU A 16 23.67 -4.05 -49.92
CA LEU A 16 24.75 -4.80 -49.26
C LEU A 16 25.72 -3.90 -48.47
N LEU A 17 25.95 -2.65 -48.91
CA LEU A 17 26.79 -1.71 -48.17
C LEU A 17 26.09 -1.14 -46.93
N VAL A 18 24.76 -0.96 -46.97
CA VAL A 18 23.97 -0.54 -45.79
C VAL A 18 23.88 -1.66 -44.75
N LEU A 19 23.72 -2.92 -45.19
CA LEU A 19 23.69 -4.07 -44.26
C LEU A 19 25.04 -4.31 -43.56
N ALA A 20 26.16 -4.05 -44.24
CA ALA A 20 27.50 -4.16 -43.66
C ALA A 20 27.82 -3.04 -42.65
N ALA A 21 27.23 -1.85 -42.81
CA ALA A 21 27.40 -0.74 -41.87
C ALA A 21 26.58 -0.92 -40.57
N LEU A 22 25.48 -1.67 -40.62
CA LEU A 22 24.62 -1.95 -39.45
C LEU A 22 25.17 -3.06 -38.53
N LEU A 23 26.21 -3.79 -38.95
CA LEU A 23 26.85 -4.83 -38.14
C LEU A 23 28.05 -4.31 -37.30
N SER A 24 28.37 -3.01 -37.38
CA SER A 24 29.57 -2.43 -36.76
C SER A 24 29.34 -1.75 -35.40
N PHE A 25 28.12 -1.77 -34.86
CA PHE A 25 27.74 -1.06 -33.62
C PHE A 25 27.33 -2.00 -32.48
N ASN A 26 28.07 -3.07 -32.23
CA ASN A 26 27.79 -3.92 -31.07
C ASN A 26 29.04 -4.36 -30.29
N CYS A 27 29.97 -3.43 -30.08
CA CYS A 27 30.91 -3.52 -28.97
C CYS A 27 30.25 -2.88 -27.74
N GLN A 28 29.35 -3.61 -27.08
CA GLN A 28 29.12 -3.37 -25.66
C GLN A 28 30.37 -3.86 -24.94
N SER A 29 31.12 -2.93 -24.34
CA SER A 29 32.14 -3.26 -23.36
C SER A 29 31.50 -4.19 -22.32
N ALA A 30 32.03 -5.41 -22.19
CA ALA A 30 31.77 -6.23 -21.04
C ALA A 30 32.15 -5.38 -19.82
N ARG A 31 31.14 -4.87 -19.11
CA ARG A 31 31.34 -4.32 -17.78
C ARG A 31 31.71 -5.54 -16.94
N ASP A 32 32.92 -5.52 -16.37
CA ASP A 32 33.28 -6.47 -15.33
C ASP A 32 32.15 -6.44 -14.30
N GLU A 33 31.43 -7.56 -14.16
CA GLU A 33 30.49 -7.73 -13.05
C GLU A 33 31.28 -7.50 -11.76
N PRO A 34 30.91 -6.50 -10.92
CA PRO A 34 31.52 -6.33 -9.62
C PRO A 34 31.18 -7.58 -8.81
N THR A 35 32.11 -8.54 -8.79
CA THR A 35 32.00 -9.83 -8.09
C THR A 35 32.49 -9.72 -6.64
N GLY A 36 32.66 -8.50 -6.12
CA GLY A 36 32.82 -8.23 -4.70
C GLY A 36 31.63 -7.41 -4.23
N GLY A 37 30.92 -7.73 -3.17
CA GLY A 37 31.09 -8.79 -2.17
C GLY A 37 29.94 -8.59 -1.19
N GLU A 38 29.50 -9.68 -0.55
CA GLU A 38 28.32 -9.75 0.32
C GLU A 38 26.97 -9.81 -0.41
N THR A 39 26.61 -11.04 -0.81
CA THR A 39 25.29 -11.39 -1.35
C THR A 39 24.12 -11.10 -0.39
N HIS A 40 24.39 -10.71 0.85
CA HIS A 40 23.38 -10.49 1.89
C HIS A 40 23.18 -9.00 2.20
N PHE A 41 23.86 -8.08 1.50
CA PHE A 41 23.66 -6.65 1.72
C PHE A 41 22.17 -6.26 1.53
N LEU A 42 21.63 -5.50 2.48
CA LEU A 42 20.23 -5.08 2.60
C LEU A 42 19.20 -6.22 2.67
N GLN A 43 19.63 -7.45 2.97
CA GLN A 43 18.74 -8.56 3.30
C GLN A 43 18.19 -8.43 4.73
N ARG A 44 16.95 -8.89 4.95
CA ARG A 44 16.38 -8.97 6.30
C ARG A 44 17.12 -10.01 7.15
N CYS A 45 17.28 -9.73 8.44
CA CYS A 45 17.98 -10.58 9.39
C CYS A 45 17.37 -10.54 10.78
N ARG A 46 17.66 -11.58 11.58
CA ARG A 46 17.36 -11.63 13.02
C ARG A 46 18.61 -11.40 13.88
N ASP A 47 19.76 -11.80 13.35
CA ASP A 47 21.05 -11.69 14.00
C ASP A 47 22.16 -11.58 12.94
N SER A 48 23.32 -11.09 13.35
CA SER A 48 24.46 -10.86 12.45
C SER A 48 25.04 -12.15 11.87
N ALA A 49 24.75 -13.33 12.43
CA ALA A 49 25.26 -14.59 11.89
C ALA A 49 24.61 -14.91 10.53
N THR A 50 23.38 -14.44 10.31
CA THR A 50 22.65 -14.60 9.03
C THR A 50 23.11 -13.67 7.91
N CYS A 51 23.88 -12.64 8.22
CA CYS A 51 24.33 -11.66 7.23
C CYS A 51 25.61 -12.05 6.49
N GLY A 52 26.43 -12.93 7.08
CA GLY A 52 27.70 -13.33 6.46
C GLY A 52 28.72 -12.19 6.35
N GLY A 53 29.99 -12.59 6.13
CA GLY A 53 31.08 -11.66 5.87
C GLY A 53 31.27 -10.60 6.96
N SER A 54 31.37 -9.33 6.54
CA SER A 54 31.56 -8.16 7.41
C SER A 54 30.26 -7.45 7.79
N LEU A 55 29.11 -7.93 7.34
CA LEU A 55 27.81 -7.31 7.60
C LEU A 55 27.34 -7.61 9.02
N VAL A 56 26.65 -6.65 9.62
CA VAL A 56 25.94 -6.79 10.89
C VAL A 56 24.44 -6.69 10.67
N CYS A 57 23.67 -7.36 11.51
CA CYS A 57 22.24 -7.18 11.54
C CYS A 57 21.89 -5.94 12.35
N ALA A 58 21.72 -4.80 11.68
CA ALA A 58 21.31 -3.55 12.29
C ALA A 58 19.86 -3.24 11.90
N CYS A 59 19.01 -2.99 12.91
CA CYS A 59 17.59 -2.70 12.70
C CYS A 59 16.85 -3.75 11.84
N GLY A 60 17.25 -5.03 11.94
CA GLY A 60 16.66 -6.13 11.16
C GLY A 60 17.12 -6.21 9.70
N VAL A 61 18.17 -5.48 9.32
CA VAL A 61 18.74 -5.47 7.96
C VAL A 61 20.25 -5.71 8.02
N CYS A 62 20.76 -6.53 7.11
CA CYS A 62 22.18 -6.79 6.94
C CYS A 62 22.85 -5.60 6.28
N THR A 63 23.65 -4.86 7.04
CA THR A 63 24.33 -3.65 6.58
C THR A 63 25.69 -3.49 7.29
N THR A 64 26.42 -2.43 6.95
CA THR A 64 27.71 -2.08 7.55
C THR A 64 27.55 -0.76 8.31
N PRO A 65 28.02 -0.66 9.57
CA PRO A 65 28.08 0.62 10.28
C PRO A 65 29.01 1.58 9.53
N CYS A 66 28.65 2.85 9.49
CA CYS A 66 29.42 3.84 8.77
C CYS A 66 29.47 5.17 9.54
N ASP A 67 30.59 5.87 9.40
CA ASP A 67 30.76 7.23 9.89
C ASP A 67 30.89 8.24 8.72
N SER A 68 30.94 7.73 7.49
CA SER A 68 31.06 8.54 6.27
C SER A 68 30.58 7.76 5.04
N ALA A 69 30.26 8.47 3.96
CA ALA A 69 29.88 7.86 2.68
C ALA A 69 30.98 6.95 2.11
N ALA A 70 32.26 7.22 2.40
CA ALA A 70 33.37 6.42 1.90
C ALA A 70 33.34 4.98 2.45
N THR A 71 32.85 4.77 3.67
CA THR A 71 32.70 3.43 4.26
C THR A 71 31.73 2.56 3.46
N CYS A 72 30.75 3.18 2.78
CA CYS A 72 29.75 2.50 1.97
C CYS A 72 30.17 2.31 0.51
N GLY A 73 31.38 2.75 0.12
CA GLY A 73 31.84 2.73 -1.28
C GLY A 73 31.98 1.34 -1.89
N SER A 74 31.93 0.28 -1.08
CA SER A 74 31.89 -1.12 -1.56
C SER A 74 30.49 -1.55 -2.03
N PHE A 75 29.44 -0.79 -1.74
CA PHE A 75 28.06 -1.10 -2.08
C PHE A 75 27.53 -0.10 -3.12
N PRO A 76 26.98 -0.57 -4.26
CA PRO A 76 26.41 0.33 -5.28
C PRO A 76 25.32 1.23 -4.69
N ALA A 77 25.36 2.52 -5.04
CA ALA A 77 24.38 3.54 -4.62
C ALA A 77 24.19 3.73 -3.10
N ALA A 78 25.00 3.08 -2.25
CA ALA A 78 24.85 3.19 -0.81
C ALA A 78 25.39 4.51 -0.27
N THR A 79 24.64 5.10 0.65
CA THR A 79 25.00 6.30 1.39
C THR A 79 25.02 5.97 2.89
N CYS A 80 25.84 6.69 3.63
CA CYS A 80 25.86 6.56 5.08
C CYS A 80 24.72 7.38 5.68
N ALA A 81 23.69 6.72 6.20
CA ALA A 81 22.49 7.37 6.70
C ALA A 81 22.13 6.88 8.11
N ALA A 82 21.53 7.76 8.91
CA ALA A 82 20.93 7.38 10.17
C ALA A 82 19.67 6.52 9.92
N PRO A 83 19.36 5.54 10.79
CA PRO A 83 18.12 4.78 10.68
C PRO A 83 16.91 5.68 10.91
N GLU A 84 15.93 5.62 10.02
CA GLU A 84 14.69 6.41 10.13
C GLU A 84 13.64 5.76 11.06
N ALA A 85 13.76 4.46 11.32
CA ALA A 85 12.78 3.72 12.08
C ALA A 85 12.88 3.99 13.60
N SER A 86 11.75 4.37 14.21
CA SER A 86 11.59 4.55 15.65
C SER A 86 11.82 3.26 16.46
N THR A 87 11.85 2.11 15.80
CA THR A 87 11.98 0.77 16.38
C THR A 87 13.42 0.29 16.55
N CYS A 88 14.41 1.05 16.07
CA CYS A 88 15.81 0.71 16.28
C CYS A 88 16.34 1.39 17.55
N ASP A 89 16.79 0.59 18.52
CA ASP A 89 17.38 1.09 19.77
C ASP A 89 18.76 1.75 19.55
N GLU A 90 19.37 1.54 18.38
CA GLU A 90 20.71 2.04 18.03
C GLU A 90 20.68 3.34 17.19
N ARG A 91 19.95 4.36 17.67
CA ARG A 91 19.75 5.63 16.92
C ARG A 91 21.01 6.48 16.75
N ASP A 92 22.05 6.24 17.54
CA ASP A 92 23.29 7.03 17.54
C ASP A 92 24.31 6.53 16.50
N ARG A 93 23.94 5.56 15.64
CA ARG A 93 24.82 5.00 14.61
C ARG A 93 24.20 5.12 13.23
N SER A 94 25.05 5.42 12.26
CA SER A 94 24.67 5.40 10.84
C SER A 94 25.07 4.08 10.20
N TYR A 95 24.33 3.69 9.18
CA TYR A 95 24.51 2.44 8.45
C TYR A 95 24.49 2.71 6.94
N CYS A 96 25.11 1.83 6.17
CA CYS A 96 25.10 1.90 4.72
C CYS A 96 23.71 1.54 4.18
N GLU A 97 23.06 2.49 3.53
CA GLU A 97 21.68 2.39 3.09
C GLU A 97 21.51 2.91 1.67
N VAL A 98 20.54 2.38 0.94
CA VAL A 98 20.21 2.81 -0.42
C VAL A 98 18.79 3.34 -0.40
N SER A 99 18.62 4.63 -0.65
CA SER A 99 17.30 5.27 -0.75
C SER A 99 16.65 4.95 -2.09
N CYS A 100 15.32 4.90 -2.10
CA CYS A 100 14.54 4.69 -3.31
C CYS A 100 13.16 5.34 -3.21
N ALA A 101 12.58 5.68 -4.34
CA ALA A 101 11.15 5.97 -4.48
C ALA A 101 10.40 4.81 -5.16
N LEU A 102 11.09 4.02 -6.00
CA LEU A 102 10.51 2.95 -6.81
C LEU A 102 11.42 1.72 -6.87
N ASP A 103 10.85 0.54 -7.12
CA ASP A 103 11.60 -0.73 -7.28
C ASP A 103 12.69 -0.66 -8.36
N ALA A 104 12.45 0.09 -9.43
CA ALA A 104 13.38 0.24 -10.54
C ALA A 104 14.72 0.86 -10.09
N GLU A 105 14.72 1.68 -9.05
CA GLU A 105 15.92 2.31 -8.49
C GLU A 105 16.76 1.28 -7.70
N CYS A 106 16.11 0.26 -7.13
CA CYS A 106 16.78 -0.82 -6.43
C CYS A 106 17.36 -1.89 -7.36
N ALA A 107 16.99 -1.89 -8.64
CA ALA A 107 17.49 -2.86 -9.61
C ALA A 107 19.00 -2.73 -9.87
N GLU A 108 19.61 -1.59 -9.53
CA GLU A 108 21.06 -1.39 -9.59
C GLU A 108 21.83 -2.26 -8.59
N LEU A 109 21.19 -2.65 -7.48
CA LEU A 109 21.77 -3.56 -6.48
C LEU A 109 21.66 -5.01 -6.94
N SER A 110 20.43 -5.45 -7.23
CA SER A 110 20.15 -6.71 -7.92
C SER A 110 18.67 -6.79 -8.30
N ALA A 111 18.32 -7.72 -9.17
CA ALA A 111 16.92 -8.02 -9.53
C ALA A 111 16.05 -8.51 -8.35
N GLU A 112 16.66 -8.82 -7.19
CA GLU A 112 15.96 -9.29 -5.98
C GLU A 112 15.66 -8.16 -4.98
N HIS A 113 16.19 -6.95 -5.22
CA HIS A 113 15.92 -5.80 -4.37
C HIS A 113 14.63 -5.09 -4.80
N ARG A 114 13.88 -4.61 -3.82
CA ARG A 114 12.65 -3.82 -3.99
C ARG A 114 12.70 -2.60 -3.07
N CYS A 115 11.98 -1.56 -3.43
CA CYS A 115 11.84 -0.38 -2.61
C CYS A 115 10.81 -0.65 -1.52
N ALA A 116 11.24 -0.56 -0.26
CA ALA A 116 10.39 -0.72 0.92
C ALA A 116 10.69 0.41 1.90
N ASP A 117 9.67 1.19 2.25
CA ASP A 117 9.77 2.32 3.19
C ASP A 117 10.88 3.32 2.81
N GLY A 118 10.96 3.67 1.52
CA GLY A 118 11.96 4.60 0.99
C GLY A 118 13.39 4.05 0.93
N ARG A 119 13.59 2.74 1.18
CA ARG A 119 14.91 2.08 1.19
C ARG A 119 14.89 0.77 0.40
N CYS A 120 15.99 0.45 -0.27
CA CYS A 120 16.10 -0.82 -0.98
C CYS A 120 16.28 -1.98 0.00
N ARG A 121 15.53 -3.08 -0.21
CA ARG A 121 15.62 -4.30 0.60
C ARG A 121 15.70 -5.52 -0.29
N LYS A 122 16.64 -6.40 0.01
CA LYS A 122 16.80 -7.68 -0.69
C LYS A 122 15.75 -8.67 -0.22
N GLY A 123 15.06 -9.31 -1.15
CA GLY A 123 14.02 -10.29 -0.84
C GLY A 123 12.67 -9.65 -0.52
N GLY A 124 12.31 -8.58 -1.23
CA GLY A 124 11.05 -7.84 -1.09
C GLY A 124 9.75 -8.61 -1.41
N ALA A 125 9.77 -9.94 -1.38
CA ALA A 125 8.65 -10.67 -0.82
C ALA A 125 9.06 -11.02 0.61
N SER A 126 8.96 -10.03 1.52
CA SER A 126 8.67 -10.42 2.89
C SER A 126 7.26 -10.99 2.79
N ALA A 127 7.16 -12.28 2.41
CA ALA A 127 6.10 -13.11 2.94
C ALA A 127 6.15 -12.82 4.42
N SER A 128 5.15 -12.08 4.89
CA SER A 128 5.07 -11.84 6.31
C SER A 128 5.20 -13.19 6.99
N THR A 129 5.88 -13.24 8.13
CA THR A 129 5.96 -14.45 8.94
C THR A 129 4.59 -14.86 9.52
N CYS A 130 3.49 -14.39 8.93
CA CYS A 130 2.11 -14.68 9.25
C CYS A 130 1.61 -15.97 8.58
N ALA A 131 2.47 -16.67 7.83
CA ALA A 131 2.23 -18.03 7.34
C ALA A 131 2.07 -19.03 8.51
N GLY A 132 0.87 -19.03 9.11
CA GLY A 132 0.39 -20.03 10.05
C GLY A 132 -0.79 -20.81 9.45
N GLU A 133 -1.30 -21.81 10.18
CA GLU A 133 -2.47 -22.64 9.81
C GLU A 133 -3.79 -21.85 9.60
N HIS A 134 -3.75 -20.51 9.68
CA HIS A 134 -4.90 -19.60 9.62
C HIS A 134 -4.82 -18.57 8.49
N ALA A 135 -4.06 -18.85 7.43
CA ALA A 135 -3.97 -17.96 6.26
C ALA A 135 -5.38 -17.55 5.79
N ILE A 136 -5.57 -16.26 5.56
CA ILE A 136 -6.86 -15.69 5.14
C ILE A 136 -6.85 -15.61 3.62
N SER A 137 -7.77 -16.30 2.97
CA SER A 137 -7.88 -16.23 1.51
C SER A 137 -8.42 -14.86 1.08
N ALA A 138 -8.12 -14.45 -0.17
CA ALA A 138 -8.67 -13.22 -0.73
C ALA A 138 -10.21 -13.15 -0.65
N ASN A 139 -10.88 -14.30 -0.77
CA ASN A 139 -12.34 -14.40 -0.69
C ASN A 139 -12.88 -14.20 0.74
N GLU A 140 -12.07 -14.31 1.78
CA GLU A 140 -12.48 -14.11 3.18
C GLU A 140 -12.27 -12.67 3.67
N LEU A 141 -11.58 -11.83 2.87
CA LEU A 141 -11.46 -10.40 3.08
C LEU A 141 -12.50 -9.66 2.25
N VAL A 142 -13.27 -8.80 2.91
CA VAL A 142 -14.31 -7.99 2.27
C VAL A 142 -14.03 -6.50 2.44
N VAL A 143 -14.30 -5.73 1.38
CA VAL A 143 -14.24 -4.27 1.40
C VAL A 143 -15.67 -3.75 1.42
N LEU A 144 -15.98 -2.94 2.43
CA LEU A 144 -17.25 -2.24 2.58
C LEU A 144 -16.97 -0.74 2.53
N GLY A 145 -17.94 0.05 2.09
CA GLY A 145 -17.76 1.49 2.15
C GLY A 145 -18.70 2.30 1.30
N ASP A 146 -18.41 3.58 1.30
CA ASP A 146 -19.08 4.62 0.55
C ASP A 146 -18.25 5.05 -0.67
N SER A 147 -18.55 6.25 -1.19
CA SER A 147 -17.88 6.82 -2.36
C SER A 147 -16.36 6.92 -2.20
N PHE A 148 -15.82 6.98 -0.97
CA PHE A 148 -14.37 7.04 -0.77
C PHE A 148 -13.64 5.79 -1.28
N PHE A 149 -14.28 4.62 -1.20
CA PHE A 149 -13.78 3.38 -1.82
C PHE A 149 -14.44 3.08 -3.17
N ALA A 150 -15.72 3.43 -3.34
CA ALA A 150 -16.51 3.02 -4.49
C ALA A 150 -16.39 3.93 -5.72
N ALA A 151 -15.83 5.15 -5.60
CA ALA A 151 -15.71 6.10 -6.72
C ALA A 151 -15.10 5.47 -7.98
N ASP A 152 -13.96 4.83 -7.80
CA ASP A 152 -13.21 4.16 -8.86
C ASP A 152 -12.74 2.75 -8.49
N HIS A 153 -13.02 2.29 -7.25
CA HIS A 153 -12.46 1.07 -6.67
C HIS A 153 -10.92 1.02 -6.70
N GLY A 154 -10.26 2.18 -6.81
CA GLY A 154 -8.82 2.34 -6.98
C GLY A 154 -8.06 1.88 -5.74
N THR A 155 -8.53 2.25 -4.55
CA THR A 155 -7.92 1.81 -3.28
C THR A 155 -7.91 0.28 -3.19
N THR A 156 -9.03 -0.38 -3.49
CA THR A 156 -9.11 -1.84 -3.53
C THR A 156 -8.15 -2.43 -4.57
N ALA A 157 -8.11 -1.87 -5.78
CA ALA A 157 -7.26 -2.36 -6.85
C ALA A 157 -5.76 -2.24 -6.52
N TYR A 158 -5.32 -1.11 -5.96
CA TYR A 158 -3.93 -0.91 -5.53
C TYR A 158 -3.56 -1.77 -4.32
N LEU A 159 -4.50 -1.99 -3.39
CA LEU A 159 -4.28 -2.87 -2.26
C LEU A 159 -4.07 -4.33 -2.72
N GLU A 160 -4.87 -4.79 -3.69
CA GLU A 160 -4.66 -6.11 -4.29
C GLU A 160 -3.34 -6.18 -5.09
N GLU A 161 -2.89 -5.10 -5.73
CA GLU A 161 -1.58 -5.04 -6.38
C GLU A 161 -0.45 -5.27 -5.37
N LEU A 162 -0.52 -4.58 -4.22
CA LEU A 162 0.42 -4.78 -3.11
C LEU A 162 0.33 -6.20 -2.54
N ALA A 163 -0.88 -6.71 -2.32
CA ALA A 163 -1.07 -8.07 -1.83
C ALA A 163 -0.47 -9.12 -2.78
N ARG A 164 -0.62 -8.95 -4.10
CA ARG A 164 0.00 -9.83 -5.11
C ARG A 164 1.51 -9.71 -5.13
N SER A 165 2.05 -8.49 -5.07
CA SER A 165 3.51 -8.28 -5.11
C SER A 165 4.21 -8.89 -3.89
N HIS A 166 3.50 -8.99 -2.78
CA HIS A 166 3.96 -9.64 -1.55
C HIS A 166 3.56 -11.11 -1.38
N GLY A 167 2.84 -11.68 -2.36
CA GLY A 167 2.45 -13.08 -2.37
C GLY A 167 1.32 -13.47 -1.41
N ALA A 168 0.58 -12.50 -0.85
CA ALA A 168 -0.59 -12.74 -0.01
C ALA A 168 -1.80 -13.24 -0.82
N ILE A 169 -1.92 -12.80 -2.08
CA ILE A 169 -2.94 -13.31 -3.00
C ILE A 169 -2.33 -13.62 -4.38
N SER A 170 -2.95 -14.53 -5.12
CA SER A 170 -2.52 -14.99 -6.45
C SER A 170 -2.95 -14.03 -7.56
N LEU A 171 -2.35 -14.16 -8.76
CA LEU A 171 -2.61 -13.32 -9.94
C LEU A 171 -4.08 -13.23 -10.40
N GLY A 172 -4.94 -14.19 -10.03
CA GLY A 172 -6.37 -14.19 -10.35
C GLY A 172 -7.29 -13.95 -9.15
N GLU A 173 -6.74 -13.82 -7.95
CA GLU A 173 -7.50 -13.61 -6.73
C GLU A 173 -7.83 -12.12 -6.56
N ARG A 174 -9.01 -11.88 -5.96
CA ARG A 174 -9.61 -10.57 -5.74
C ARG A 174 -10.23 -10.54 -4.35
N TYR A 175 -10.17 -9.39 -3.71
CA TYR A 175 -10.99 -9.14 -2.52
C TYR A 175 -12.45 -8.95 -2.93
N ARG A 176 -13.37 -9.29 -2.04
CA ARG A 176 -14.79 -9.06 -2.30
C ARG A 176 -15.16 -7.63 -1.92
N ASP A 177 -15.29 -6.78 -2.93
CA ASP A 177 -15.65 -5.37 -2.76
C ASP A 177 -17.16 -5.17 -2.92
N TYR A 178 -17.82 -4.80 -1.81
CA TYR A 178 -19.23 -4.45 -1.75
C TYR A 178 -19.44 -2.95 -1.52
N SER A 179 -18.39 -2.12 -1.56
CA SER A 179 -18.53 -0.68 -1.44
C SER A 179 -19.46 -0.13 -2.52
N ARG A 180 -20.22 0.93 -2.19
CA ARG A 180 -21.23 1.51 -3.08
C ARG A 180 -21.11 3.02 -3.12
N LEU A 181 -21.43 3.61 -4.26
CA LEU A 181 -21.54 5.07 -4.42
C LEU A 181 -22.74 5.67 -3.70
N VAL A 182 -23.82 4.89 -3.57
CA VAL A 182 -25.11 5.32 -3.01
C VAL A 182 -25.67 4.27 -2.07
N GLY A 183 -26.51 4.69 -1.12
CA GLY A 183 -27.08 3.78 -0.12
C GLY A 183 -25.97 3.13 0.71
N ASN A 184 -25.06 3.94 1.22
CA ASN A 184 -23.82 3.56 1.92
C ASN A 184 -23.65 4.31 3.25
N THR A 185 -24.73 4.90 3.76
CA THR A 185 -24.77 5.49 5.09
C THR A 185 -24.70 4.41 6.15
N LEU A 186 -24.21 4.78 7.33
CA LEU A 186 -24.31 3.95 8.52
C LEU A 186 -25.77 3.92 8.98
N ALA A 187 -26.40 5.07 9.23
CA ALA A 187 -27.75 5.15 9.78
C ALA A 187 -28.68 6.10 9.02
N PHE A 188 -28.15 7.18 8.43
CA PHE A 188 -28.98 8.20 7.79
C PHE A 188 -29.68 7.67 6.54
N LEU A 189 -31.01 7.79 6.44
CA LEU A 189 -31.83 7.28 5.32
C LEU A 189 -31.71 5.77 5.04
N GLY A 190 -31.09 5.00 5.93
CA GLY A 190 -30.88 3.56 5.76
C GLY A 190 -29.58 3.09 6.41
N ALA A 191 -29.39 1.77 6.44
CA ALA A 191 -28.18 1.14 6.98
C ALA A 191 -27.38 0.47 5.86
N GLY A 192 -26.95 1.28 4.90
CA GLY A 192 -26.33 0.84 3.65
C GLY A 192 -25.10 -0.04 3.87
N ILE A 193 -24.20 0.37 4.77
CA ILE A 193 -22.99 -0.43 5.09
C ILE A 193 -23.36 -1.77 5.73
N ARG A 194 -24.38 -1.82 6.59
CA ARG A 194 -24.89 -3.08 7.17
C ARG A 194 -25.45 -4.00 6.08
N GLU A 195 -26.14 -3.45 5.08
CA GLU A 195 -26.64 -4.24 3.94
C GLU A 195 -25.50 -4.77 3.05
N GLN A 196 -24.42 -4.00 2.86
CA GLN A 196 -23.22 -4.48 2.17
C GLN A 196 -22.61 -5.67 2.91
N TYR A 197 -22.45 -5.57 4.23
CA TYR A 197 -21.95 -6.68 5.05
C TYR A 197 -22.86 -7.92 4.99
N ALA A 198 -24.17 -7.72 5.08
CA ALA A 198 -25.13 -8.83 4.99
C ALA A 198 -25.06 -9.55 3.63
N ALA A 199 -24.85 -8.81 2.54
CA ALA A 199 -24.63 -9.40 1.21
C ALA A 199 -23.32 -10.21 1.17
N ALA A 200 -22.26 -9.69 1.78
CA ALA A 200 -20.97 -10.39 1.85
C ALA A 200 -21.07 -11.71 2.61
N VAL A 201 -21.71 -11.71 3.79
CA VAL A 201 -21.91 -12.93 4.58
C VAL A 201 -22.79 -13.95 3.86
N ALA A 202 -23.79 -13.48 3.09
CA ALA A 202 -24.66 -14.37 2.32
C ALA A 202 -23.92 -15.08 1.17
N GLU A 203 -22.86 -14.49 0.65
CA GLU A 203 -22.07 -15.06 -0.44
C GLU A 203 -21.02 -16.07 0.05
N SER A 204 -20.27 -15.76 1.11
CA SER A 204 -19.22 -16.61 1.67
C SER A 204 -18.77 -16.10 3.05
N ALA A 205 -18.12 -16.97 3.82
CA ALA A 205 -17.52 -16.63 5.11
C ALA A 205 -16.65 -15.36 5.04
N VAL A 206 -16.77 -14.52 6.06
CA VAL A 206 -16.03 -13.25 6.19
C VAL A 206 -15.16 -13.34 7.43
N ARG A 207 -13.84 -13.26 7.27
CA ARG A 207 -12.88 -13.25 8.38
C ARG A 207 -12.26 -11.88 8.60
N VAL A 208 -12.10 -11.10 7.54
CA VAL A 208 -11.57 -9.73 7.59
C VAL A 208 -12.50 -8.75 6.91
N VAL A 209 -12.73 -7.61 7.55
CA VAL A 209 -13.48 -6.49 6.98
C VAL A 209 -12.56 -5.28 6.89
N LEU A 210 -12.40 -4.72 5.70
CA LEU A 210 -11.92 -3.35 5.49
C LEU A 210 -13.14 -2.47 5.26
N MET A 211 -13.30 -1.41 6.03
CA MET A 211 -14.49 -0.56 5.88
C MET A 211 -14.24 0.93 6.02
N THR A 212 -14.93 1.72 5.21
CA THR A 212 -15.30 3.11 5.54
C THR A 212 -16.76 3.17 5.98
N GLY A 213 -17.16 4.28 6.59
CA GLY A 213 -18.56 4.53 6.95
C GLY A 213 -18.71 5.80 7.79
N GLY A 214 -19.84 6.48 7.63
CA GLY A 214 -20.19 7.69 8.36
C GLY A 214 -20.01 8.98 7.58
N GLY A 215 -19.14 9.00 6.55
CA GLY A 215 -18.95 10.16 5.68
C GLY A 215 -20.22 10.54 4.94
N ALA A 216 -20.94 9.56 4.39
CA ALA A 216 -22.23 9.79 3.75
C ALA A 216 -23.32 10.29 4.71
N ASP A 217 -23.28 9.91 5.99
CA ASP A 217 -24.26 10.37 6.99
C ASP A 217 -24.16 11.88 7.20
N VAL A 218 -22.93 12.40 7.35
CA VAL A 218 -22.69 13.85 7.50
C VAL A 218 -22.76 14.60 6.17
N LEU A 219 -22.41 13.97 5.04
CA LEU A 219 -22.55 14.61 3.73
C LEU A 219 -24.01 14.85 3.32
N LEU A 220 -24.93 13.97 3.74
CA LEU A 220 -26.34 14.02 3.35
C LEU A 220 -27.27 14.54 4.46
N GLY A 221 -26.85 14.39 5.71
CA GLY A 221 -27.54 14.90 6.88
C GLY A 221 -26.99 16.25 7.32
N SER A 222 -27.51 16.76 8.44
CA SER A 222 -26.91 17.88 9.13
C SER A 222 -27.25 17.86 10.62
N CYS A 223 -26.42 18.53 11.41
CA CYS A 223 -26.64 18.79 12.83
C CYS A 223 -26.90 20.28 13.06
N GLU A 224 -27.94 20.64 13.83
CA GLU A 224 -28.16 22.03 14.23
C GLU A 224 -27.04 22.50 15.20
N GLU A 225 -26.62 21.63 16.11
CA GLU A 225 -25.47 21.84 16.98
C GLU A 225 -24.52 20.63 16.88
N LEU A 226 -23.24 20.89 16.58
CA LEU A 226 -22.21 19.87 16.47
C LEU A 226 -21.75 19.42 17.86
N SER A 227 -22.39 18.37 18.36
CA SER A 227 -22.06 17.71 19.62
C SER A 227 -22.29 16.20 19.51
N GLU A 228 -21.78 15.44 20.48
CA GLU A 228 -22.02 13.99 20.57
C GLU A 228 -23.52 13.66 20.72
N ASP A 229 -24.31 14.61 21.22
CA ASP A 229 -25.77 14.48 21.39
C ASP A 229 -26.54 14.77 20.09
N CYS A 230 -25.88 15.20 19.01
CA CYS A 230 -26.53 15.37 17.72
C CYS A 230 -27.15 14.03 17.28
N PRO A 231 -28.47 13.96 17.01
CA PRO A 231 -29.13 12.71 16.65
C PRO A 231 -28.53 12.00 15.44
N LEU A 232 -28.01 12.76 14.46
CA LEU A 232 -27.34 12.22 13.28
C LEU A 232 -26.05 11.48 13.68
N LEU A 233 -25.16 12.15 14.42
CA LEU A 233 -23.87 11.59 14.81
C LEU A 233 -24.04 10.42 15.79
N ALA A 234 -24.96 10.56 16.75
CA ALA A 234 -25.29 9.52 17.71
C ALA A 234 -25.86 8.27 17.00
N ALA A 235 -26.74 8.44 16.02
CA ALA A 235 -27.29 7.32 15.25
C ALA A 235 -26.22 6.61 14.41
N ALA A 236 -25.35 7.36 13.74
CA ALA A 236 -24.24 6.78 12.98
C ALA A 236 -23.29 5.98 13.88
N ALA A 237 -22.93 6.52 15.06
CA ALA A 237 -22.07 5.84 16.02
C ALA A 237 -22.72 4.59 16.64
N ALA A 238 -24.02 4.65 16.95
CA ALA A 238 -24.78 3.51 17.46
C ALA A 238 -24.87 2.38 16.43
N GLU A 239 -25.11 2.71 15.16
CA GLU A 239 -25.21 1.71 14.09
C GLU A 239 -23.85 1.12 13.73
N ALA A 240 -22.76 1.90 13.75
CA ALA A 240 -21.40 1.37 13.64
C ALA A 240 -21.10 0.36 14.78
N SER A 241 -21.44 0.70 16.02
CA SER A 241 -21.26 -0.19 17.18
C SER A 241 -22.07 -1.48 17.03
N ALA A 242 -23.33 -1.37 16.58
CA ALA A 242 -24.19 -2.53 16.33
C ALA A 242 -23.65 -3.42 15.20
N LEU A 243 -23.13 -2.83 14.13
CA LEU A 243 -22.51 -3.56 13.02
C LEU A 243 -21.24 -4.29 13.46
N LEU A 244 -20.37 -3.63 14.22
CA LEU A 244 -19.14 -4.25 14.77
C LEU A 244 -19.46 -5.40 15.73
N GLN A 245 -20.48 -5.24 16.58
CA GLN A 245 -20.98 -6.31 17.44
C GLN A 245 -21.53 -7.50 16.62
N ARG A 246 -22.17 -7.21 15.48
CA ARG A 246 -22.64 -8.25 14.57
C ARG A 246 -21.48 -8.99 13.92
N MET A 247 -20.46 -8.27 13.44
CA MET A 247 -19.23 -8.86 12.88
C MET A 247 -18.54 -9.79 13.89
N ALA A 248 -18.43 -9.38 15.14
CA ALA A 248 -17.92 -10.23 16.22
C ALA A 248 -18.73 -11.53 16.38
N SER A 249 -20.06 -11.40 16.35
CA SER A 249 -20.98 -12.53 16.51
C SER A 249 -20.92 -13.51 15.34
N ASP A 250 -20.64 -13.01 14.14
CA ASP A 250 -20.51 -13.79 12.91
C ASP A 250 -19.09 -14.39 12.73
N GLY A 251 -18.16 -14.12 13.66
CA GLY A 251 -16.82 -14.70 13.68
C GLY A 251 -15.77 -13.94 12.85
N VAL A 252 -16.00 -12.65 12.57
CA VAL A 252 -14.98 -11.79 11.97
C VAL A 252 -13.80 -11.67 12.94
N GLU A 253 -12.61 -11.98 12.44
CA GLU A 253 -11.38 -12.00 13.22
C GLU A 253 -10.72 -10.62 13.31
N GLN A 254 -10.96 -9.78 12.30
CA GLN A 254 -10.43 -8.42 12.27
C GLN A 254 -11.31 -7.47 11.45
N VAL A 255 -11.50 -6.27 11.97
CA VAL A 255 -12.03 -5.11 11.24
C VAL A 255 -10.93 -4.06 11.13
N VAL A 256 -10.72 -3.51 9.94
CA VAL A 256 -9.89 -2.33 9.71
C VAL A 256 -10.84 -1.20 9.32
N TYR A 257 -11.11 -0.31 10.28
CA TYR A 257 -12.00 0.83 10.10
C TYR A 257 -11.16 2.02 9.63
N VAL A 258 -11.35 2.41 8.38
CA VAL A 258 -10.62 3.46 7.70
C VAL A 258 -11.45 4.73 7.75
N PHE A 259 -10.88 5.80 8.31
CA PHE A 259 -11.56 7.06 8.47
C PHE A 259 -10.87 8.19 7.69
N TYR A 260 -11.71 9.04 7.11
CA TYR A 260 -11.37 9.95 6.03
C TYR A 260 -10.28 10.97 6.42
N PRO A 261 -9.53 11.50 5.45
CA PRO A 261 -8.81 12.76 5.62
C PRO A 261 -9.81 13.91 5.85
N ASP A 262 -9.29 15.11 6.15
CA ASP A 262 -10.15 16.27 6.32
C ASP A 262 -10.61 16.81 4.94
N PRO A 263 -11.93 16.94 4.70
CA PRO A 263 -12.44 17.44 3.43
C PRO A 263 -12.13 18.93 3.24
N PHE A 264 -12.23 19.44 2.01
CA PHE A 264 -12.00 20.88 1.73
C PHE A 264 -13.11 21.79 2.25
N ASP A 265 -14.36 21.36 2.15
CA ASP A 265 -15.49 22.10 2.68
C ASP A 265 -15.41 22.22 4.22
N ALA A 266 -15.54 23.44 4.74
CA ALA A 266 -15.29 23.72 6.15
C ALA A 266 -16.42 23.21 7.06
N GLU A 267 -17.66 23.21 6.57
CA GLU A 267 -18.81 22.72 7.32
C GLU A 267 -18.75 21.19 7.42
N LEU A 268 -18.56 20.52 6.28
CA LEU A 268 -18.36 19.07 6.24
C LEU A 268 -17.13 18.65 7.07
N ARG A 269 -16.03 19.42 7.03
CA ARG A 269 -14.86 19.14 7.88
C ARG A 269 -15.20 19.20 9.36
N ALA A 270 -16.01 20.16 9.79
CA ALA A 270 -16.45 20.25 11.19
C ALA A 270 -17.33 19.06 11.58
N GLU A 271 -18.23 18.63 10.70
CA GLU A 271 -19.09 17.46 10.93
C GLU A 271 -18.31 16.14 10.97
N VAL A 272 -17.42 15.91 10.00
CA VAL A 272 -16.50 14.75 9.99
C VAL A 272 -15.63 14.76 11.24
N GLY A 273 -15.14 15.95 11.64
CA GLY A 273 -14.36 16.14 12.87
C GLY A 273 -15.13 15.78 14.13
N ALA A 274 -16.42 16.12 14.21
CA ALA A 274 -17.30 15.78 15.32
C ALA A 274 -17.66 14.28 15.34
N LEU A 275 -17.83 13.65 14.17
CA LEU A 275 -18.15 12.24 14.04
C LEU A 275 -16.96 11.32 14.39
N ARG A 276 -15.75 11.72 13.99
CA ARG A 276 -14.50 10.96 14.15
C ARG A 276 -14.31 10.32 15.53
N PRO A 277 -14.32 11.08 16.65
CA PRO A 277 -14.10 10.49 17.97
C PRO A 277 -15.21 9.52 18.41
N LEU A 278 -16.42 9.65 17.87
CA LEU A 278 -17.50 8.71 18.15
C LEU A 278 -17.24 7.35 17.49
N LEU A 279 -16.84 7.35 16.22
CA LEU A 279 -16.56 6.12 15.47
C LEU A 279 -15.24 5.47 15.87
N GLU A 280 -14.22 6.26 16.19
CA GLU A 280 -12.97 5.75 16.76
C GLU A 280 -13.24 5.00 18.08
N ARG A 281 -14.08 5.57 18.95
CA ARG A 281 -14.52 4.91 20.19
C ARG A 281 -15.33 3.64 19.91
N ALA A 282 -16.25 3.66 18.95
CA ALA A 282 -17.01 2.47 18.55
C ALA A 282 -16.09 1.32 18.08
N CYS A 283 -15.06 1.65 17.28
CA CYS A 283 -14.04 0.67 16.87
C CYS A 283 -13.23 0.17 18.08
N LYS A 284 -12.75 1.08 18.94
CA LYS A 284 -11.97 0.70 20.12
C LYS A 284 -12.73 -0.18 21.12
N ASP A 285 -14.01 0.09 21.32
CA ASP A 285 -14.87 -0.64 22.26
C ASP A 285 -15.51 -1.89 21.63
N SER A 286 -15.20 -2.18 20.35
CA SER A 286 -15.71 -3.32 19.61
C SER A 286 -15.30 -4.65 20.25
N ALA A 287 -16.23 -5.61 20.26
CA ALA A 287 -15.96 -6.99 20.63
C ALA A 287 -15.13 -7.74 19.57
N ALA A 288 -15.28 -7.38 18.29
CA ALA A 288 -14.37 -7.84 17.23
C ALA A 288 -13.09 -7.01 17.30
N PRO A 289 -11.89 -7.61 17.16
CA PRO A 289 -10.66 -6.84 17.00
C PRO A 289 -10.83 -5.81 15.89
N CYS A 290 -10.68 -4.53 16.23
CA CYS A 290 -10.87 -3.42 15.32
C CYS A 290 -9.66 -2.50 15.36
N THR A 291 -9.09 -2.25 14.19
CA THR A 291 -7.98 -1.32 13.99
C THR A 291 -8.51 -0.07 13.33
N TRP A 292 -8.35 1.05 14.01
CA TRP A 292 -8.68 2.36 13.49
C TRP A 292 -7.54 2.92 12.63
N VAL A 293 -7.84 3.35 11.42
CA VAL A 293 -6.88 3.99 10.49
C VAL A 293 -7.35 5.39 10.19
N ASP A 294 -6.64 6.40 10.71
CA ASP A 294 -6.92 7.81 10.46
C ASP A 294 -6.07 8.32 9.28
N LEU A 295 -6.71 8.58 8.14
CA LEU A 295 -6.01 9.00 6.92
C LEU A 295 -5.52 10.45 6.94
N ARG A 296 -5.82 11.26 7.97
CA ARG A 296 -5.29 12.63 8.03
C ARG A 296 -3.77 12.66 7.98
N GLY A 297 -3.10 11.74 8.68
CA GLY A 297 -1.65 11.64 8.67
C GLY A 297 -1.07 11.28 7.30
N VAL A 298 -1.80 10.48 6.52
CA VAL A 298 -1.40 10.07 5.15
C VAL A 298 -1.60 11.21 4.15
N PHE A 299 -2.59 12.06 4.36
CA PHE A 299 -2.99 13.11 3.41
C PHE A 299 -2.41 14.49 3.73
N THR A 300 -1.87 14.69 4.95
CA THR A 300 -1.26 15.95 5.37
C THR A 300 -0.18 16.37 4.37
N ASP A 301 -0.23 17.62 3.92
CA ASP A 301 0.67 18.24 2.93
C ASP A 301 0.51 17.70 1.47
N HIS A 302 -0.44 16.80 1.24
CA HIS A 302 -0.71 16.17 -0.06
C HIS A 302 -2.18 16.30 -0.49
N GLU A 303 -3.00 17.05 0.23
CA GLU A 303 -4.45 17.03 0.06
C GLU A 303 -4.88 17.46 -1.36
N ALA A 304 -4.20 18.46 -1.93
CA ALA A 304 -4.50 18.98 -3.27
C ALA A 304 -4.20 17.99 -4.41
N SER A 305 -3.30 17.02 -4.19
CA SER A 305 -3.01 15.94 -5.16
C SER A 305 -3.80 14.67 -4.87
N TYR A 306 -4.15 14.44 -3.60
CA TYR A 306 -4.76 13.18 -3.16
C TYR A 306 -6.28 13.20 -3.13
N LEU A 307 -6.90 14.37 -3.10
CA LEU A 307 -8.35 14.52 -3.21
C LEU A 307 -8.74 15.21 -4.52
N ASP A 308 -9.96 14.94 -4.97
CA ASP A 308 -10.58 15.59 -6.12
C ASP A 308 -10.77 17.10 -5.90
N ALA A 309 -11.29 17.79 -6.92
CA ALA A 309 -11.48 19.24 -6.85
C ALA A 309 -12.46 19.66 -5.74
N GLU A 310 -13.40 18.78 -5.42
CA GLU A 310 -14.38 18.90 -4.35
C GLU A 310 -13.78 18.59 -2.97
N GLY A 311 -12.62 17.94 -2.91
CA GLY A 311 -11.90 17.64 -1.69
C GLY A 311 -12.54 16.53 -0.87
N THR A 312 -13.22 15.56 -1.49
CA THR A 312 -13.96 14.51 -0.77
C THR A 312 -13.68 13.10 -1.27
N ILE A 313 -13.26 12.95 -2.53
CA ILE A 313 -12.98 11.65 -3.15
C ILE A 313 -11.48 11.54 -3.43
N PRO A 314 -10.84 10.40 -3.14
CA PRO A 314 -9.45 10.19 -3.51
C PRO A 314 -9.22 10.28 -5.02
N THR A 315 -8.12 10.91 -5.42
CA THR A 315 -7.55 10.71 -6.76
C THR A 315 -6.87 9.34 -6.84
N ALA A 316 -6.37 8.97 -8.02
CA ALA A 316 -5.53 7.77 -8.16
C ALA A 316 -4.28 7.79 -7.25
N GLU A 317 -3.69 8.96 -7.02
CA GLU A 317 -2.55 9.11 -6.10
C GLU A 317 -2.99 8.93 -4.64
N GLY A 318 -4.10 9.55 -4.24
CA GLY A 318 -4.66 9.38 -2.90
C GLY A 318 -5.13 7.95 -2.62
N ALA A 319 -5.70 7.27 -3.61
CA ALA A 319 -6.08 5.87 -3.54
C ALA A 319 -4.86 4.95 -3.36
N ARG A 320 -3.75 5.23 -4.08
CA ARG A 320 -2.49 4.49 -3.93
C ARG A 320 -1.87 4.70 -2.54
N ALA A 321 -1.87 5.94 -2.04
CA ALA A 321 -1.38 6.25 -0.69
C ALA A 321 -2.24 5.58 0.40
N THR A 322 -3.56 5.62 0.24
CA THR A 322 -4.50 4.91 1.11
C THR A 322 -4.23 3.41 1.10
N ALA A 323 -4.09 2.79 -0.08
CA ALA A 323 -3.78 1.37 -0.21
C ALA A 323 -2.45 0.97 0.45
N ALA A 324 -1.42 1.83 0.35
CA ALA A 324 -0.13 1.60 0.99
C ALA A 324 -0.26 1.61 2.53
N GLU A 325 -1.00 2.56 3.10
CA GLU A 325 -1.27 2.60 4.54
C GLU A 325 -2.04 1.35 4.99
N LEU A 326 -3.10 0.98 4.26
CA LEU A 326 -3.86 -0.24 4.57
C LEU A 326 -3.00 -1.49 4.48
N TRP A 327 -2.14 -1.59 3.48
CA TRP A 327 -1.21 -2.70 3.35
C TRP A 327 -0.23 -2.77 4.52
N SER A 328 0.27 -1.62 4.99
CA SER A 328 1.13 -1.54 6.18
C SER A 328 0.42 -2.09 7.42
N VAL A 329 -0.83 -1.68 7.65
CA VAL A 329 -1.65 -2.15 8.78
C VAL A 329 -1.95 -3.65 8.68
N ILE A 330 -2.39 -4.10 7.50
CA ILE A 330 -2.73 -5.51 7.23
C ILE A 330 -1.50 -6.40 7.43
N SER A 331 -0.34 -5.95 6.93
CA SER A 331 0.93 -6.67 7.06
C SER A 331 1.50 -6.71 8.46
N ALA A 332 1.46 -5.59 9.18
CA ALA A 332 1.91 -5.54 10.56
C ALA A 332 1.04 -6.41 11.47
N GLY A 333 -0.26 -6.47 11.19
CA GLY A 333 -1.24 -7.22 11.98
C GLY A 333 -1.34 -8.71 11.65
N CYS A 334 -0.62 -9.22 10.65
CA CYS A 334 -0.84 -10.57 10.11
C CYS A 334 -2.28 -10.83 9.65
N ILE A 335 -2.94 -9.77 9.19
CA ILE A 335 -4.32 -9.82 8.72
C ILE A 335 -4.25 -10.21 7.24
N GLY A 336 -5.02 -11.18 6.77
CA GLY A 336 -5.17 -11.36 5.31
C GLY A 336 -3.97 -11.97 4.55
N GLN A 337 -3.02 -12.65 5.20
CA GLN A 337 -1.78 -13.17 4.58
C GLN A 337 -1.61 -14.69 4.69
#